data_AF-A0A8J7QJ76-F1
#
_entry.id   AF-A0A8J7QJ76-F1
#
_cell.length_a   1.000
_cell.length_b   1.000
_cell.length_c   1.000
_cell.angle_alpha   90.00
_cell.angle_beta   90.00
_cell.angle_gamma   90.00
#
_symmetry.space_group_name_H-M   'P 1'
#
loop_
_entity.id
_entity.type
_entity.pdbx_description
1 polymer ?
#
loop_
_entity_poly.entity_id
_entity_poly.type
_entity_poly.pdbx_seq_one_letter_code
_entity_poly.pdbx_strand_id
1 'polypeptide(L)'
;MSRRSSFVHKLILCILSCLMFLPTAFGSVIPMEREQVIQRSNAIFVATVVGKKVRWNEQGNMIVTDYHFQVEKGLWGKMDELIFLTFAGGELDGEKHQIHGVPEYGLEERVILMVEDLERPLFSPVTGMYQGSFIESFDERDGRSMVLNGEGEPILFKGETIPFEAFVDVLIDEIPEAKAKPVPSLELPDHLRHLAIPTEKLPALKYDRNDDLIFEDGWEPPTRKFDLELDRDIRDEYIKEEGEEGEPGHYDSDGKDKHNHHAHSKWSYSNRAKNVPIVFNPLPSGGLIGLHDQYAMAYWNKYSDIFRVRTSTGSWAWGNGRYDIAGFQSNATMVSQFGSGWGATTLAVCWKRWDWTGFSVESDIAMNPAFSWTTNDYDTYSNANLFNADRTLLHEVGHSWGLDHQFNFLSVMNYAPHKYRAYTVLSGDDTMAVRAAFSGRTVNRTDLGVALYYNTGFQSYSDSTLNKIYVRKGDTIRISNFMVENTGTTTINTPTIRWYLVPNINSWGSNRYIGTTTHSSLARDHYWLTARTLTIPESTPTGWYYIGAFVGTSGDSVWQNNSSWCGRRIFVY
;
A
#
# COMPACT_ATOMS: atom_id res chain seq x y z
N MET A 1 52.29 -11.93 -30.98
CA MET A 1 51.69 -11.30 -29.78
C MET A 1 50.35 -10.65 -30.17
N SER A 2 49.58 -10.08 -29.22
CA SER A 2 48.32 -9.31 -29.43
C SER A 2 47.03 -10.02 -29.90
N ARG A 3 46.66 -11.18 -29.32
CA ARG A 3 45.27 -11.71 -29.37
C ARG A 3 44.66 -12.15 -28.02
N ARG A 4 45.29 -11.81 -26.88
CA ARG A 4 44.83 -12.21 -25.53
C ARG A 4 44.21 -11.09 -24.66
N SER A 5 44.26 -9.81 -25.04
CA SER A 5 43.72 -8.72 -24.16
C SER A 5 42.24 -8.38 -24.37
N SER A 6 41.64 -8.74 -25.51
CA SER A 6 40.22 -8.45 -25.81
C SER A 6 39.22 -9.31 -25.04
N PHE A 7 39.63 -10.49 -24.55
CA PHE A 7 38.71 -11.40 -23.85
C PHE A 7 38.55 -11.01 -22.38
N VAL A 8 39.64 -10.57 -21.74
CA VAL A 8 39.62 -10.12 -20.33
C VAL A 8 38.80 -8.84 -20.16
N HIS A 9 38.86 -7.90 -21.10
CA HIS A 9 38.03 -6.68 -21.04
C HIS A 9 36.53 -6.95 -21.22
N LYS A 10 36.15 -7.93 -22.06
CA LYS A 10 34.73 -8.32 -22.20
C LYS A 10 34.23 -9.14 -21.01
N LEU A 11 35.08 -9.96 -20.40
CA LEU A 11 34.71 -10.71 -19.19
C LEU A 11 34.60 -9.78 -17.97
N ILE A 12 35.43 -8.74 -17.86
CA ILE A 12 35.30 -7.71 -16.81
C ILE A 12 34.05 -6.85 -17.03
N LEU A 13 33.68 -6.53 -18.29
CA LEU A 13 32.42 -5.81 -18.57
C LEU A 13 31.17 -6.64 -18.23
N CYS A 14 31.20 -7.97 -18.40
CA CYS A 14 30.09 -8.84 -17.98
C CYS A 14 30.06 -9.16 -16.49
N ILE A 15 31.16 -8.97 -15.75
CA ILE A 15 31.20 -9.17 -14.29
C ILE A 15 30.85 -7.87 -13.54
N LEU A 16 31.02 -6.69 -14.14
CA LEU A 16 30.48 -5.43 -13.61
C LEU A 16 28.99 -5.19 -13.90
N SER A 17 28.33 -6.01 -14.74
CA SER A 17 26.89 -5.87 -15.02
C SER A 17 25.98 -6.82 -14.22
N CYS A 18 26.48 -7.39 -13.12
CA CYS A 18 25.77 -8.34 -12.26
C CYS A 18 25.73 -7.92 -10.78
N LEU A 19 25.84 -6.62 -10.48
CA LEU A 19 25.55 -6.08 -9.15
C LEU A 19 24.59 -4.89 -9.25
N MET A 20 23.70 -4.82 -8.25
CA MET A 20 22.71 -3.77 -7.99
C MET A 20 21.42 -3.81 -8.84
N PHE A 21 20.59 -4.82 -8.56
CA PHE A 21 19.14 -4.72 -8.67
C PHE A 21 18.50 -5.20 -7.37
N LEU A 22 18.26 -4.29 -6.41
CA LEU A 22 17.57 -4.59 -5.15
C LEU A 22 16.14 -3.98 -5.14
N PRO A 23 15.07 -4.77 -5.40
CA PRO A 23 13.67 -4.35 -5.22
C PRO A 23 13.15 -4.54 -3.77
N THR A 24 11.94 -4.09 -3.42
CA THR A 24 11.35 -4.10 -2.05
C THR A 24 9.87 -4.66 -2.00
N ALA A 25 9.17 -4.88 -0.84
CA ALA A 25 7.84 -5.59 -0.75
C ALA A 25 6.82 -5.29 0.42
N PHE A 26 5.83 -4.42 0.34
CA PHE A 26 5.28 -3.80 1.57
C PHE A 26 4.34 -4.64 2.47
N GLY A 27 4.18 -4.13 3.70
CA GLY A 27 3.06 -4.42 4.59
C GLY A 27 2.36 -3.15 5.09
N SER A 28 1.08 -3.25 5.43
CA SER A 28 0.25 -2.16 5.96
C SER A 28 0.64 -1.76 7.39
N VAL A 29 0.92 -0.47 7.60
CA VAL A 29 1.09 0.11 8.94
C VAL A 29 0.10 1.25 9.20
N ILE A 30 0.09 1.70 10.45
CA ILE A 30 -0.60 2.92 10.89
C ILE A 30 0.27 4.15 10.52
N PRO A 31 -0.28 5.15 9.79
CA PRO A 31 0.37 6.44 9.60
C PRO A 31 0.59 7.11 10.95
N MET A 32 1.78 7.64 11.15
CA MET A 32 2.16 8.36 12.36
C MET A 32 2.68 9.74 12.03
N GLU A 33 2.19 10.72 12.78
CA GLU A 33 2.83 12.02 12.85
C GLU A 33 4.23 11.86 13.47
N ARG A 34 5.19 12.72 13.12
CA ARG A 34 6.57 12.66 13.64
C ARG A 34 6.62 12.60 15.18
N GLU A 35 5.72 13.32 15.87
CA GLU A 35 5.57 13.28 17.33
C GLU A 35 5.28 11.86 17.85
N GLN A 36 4.44 11.09 17.13
CA GLN A 36 4.05 9.73 17.50
C GLN A 36 5.17 8.72 17.23
N VAL A 37 5.94 8.91 16.16
CA VAL A 37 7.16 8.13 15.88
C VAL A 37 8.19 8.34 17.00
N ILE A 38 8.44 9.60 17.37
CA ILE A 38 9.31 9.95 18.51
C ILE A 38 8.79 9.30 19.80
N GLN A 39 7.51 9.46 20.12
CA GLN A 39 6.88 8.89 21.32
C GLN A 39 7.14 7.38 21.46
N ARG A 40 6.97 6.61 20.38
CA ARG A 40 7.11 5.15 20.38
C ARG A 40 8.54 4.62 20.30
N SER A 41 9.52 5.45 19.95
CA SER A 41 10.92 5.00 19.77
C SER A 41 11.69 4.88 21.08
N ASN A 42 12.20 3.71 21.43
CA ASN A 42 13.01 3.52 22.64
C ASN A 42 14.40 4.16 22.54
N ALA A 43 14.97 4.26 21.34
CA ALA A 43 16.17 5.06 21.08
C ALA A 43 16.03 5.89 19.79
N ILE A 44 16.71 7.03 19.74
CA ILE A 44 16.80 7.91 18.57
C ILE A 44 18.25 8.37 18.43
N PHE A 45 18.85 8.24 17.25
CA PHE A 45 20.27 8.56 17.04
C PHE A 45 20.61 8.95 15.61
N VAL A 46 21.70 9.70 15.46
CA VAL A 46 22.43 9.92 14.20
C VAL A 46 23.56 8.91 14.10
N ALA A 47 23.69 8.23 12.97
CA ALA A 47 24.75 7.26 12.71
C ALA A 47 25.15 7.19 11.24
N THR A 48 26.35 6.66 10.99
CA THR A 48 26.80 6.23 9.66
C THR A 48 26.79 4.71 9.56
N VAL A 49 26.36 4.16 8.42
CA VAL A 49 26.36 2.71 8.14
C VAL A 49 27.77 2.23 7.83
N VAL A 50 28.40 1.53 8.78
CA VAL A 50 29.79 1.03 8.67
C VAL A 50 29.87 -0.47 8.34
N GLY A 51 28.73 -1.15 8.24
CA GLY A 51 28.67 -2.56 7.86
C GLY A 51 27.28 -2.98 7.40
N LYS A 52 27.23 -3.87 6.40
CA LYS A 52 26.03 -4.50 5.86
C LYS A 52 26.35 -5.97 5.61
N LYS A 53 25.52 -6.89 6.10
CA LYS A 53 25.68 -8.33 5.89
C LYS A 53 24.31 -8.98 5.66
N VAL A 54 24.11 -9.54 4.47
CA VAL A 54 22.96 -10.41 4.21
C VAL A 54 23.29 -11.84 4.64
N ARG A 55 22.33 -12.52 5.27
CA ARG A 55 22.43 -13.93 5.68
C ARG A 55 21.05 -14.56 5.79
N TRP A 56 21.02 -15.88 5.92
CA TRP A 56 19.86 -16.56 6.50
C TRP A 56 19.75 -16.23 8.01
N ASN A 57 18.51 -16.18 8.52
CA ASN A 57 18.21 -16.16 9.94
C ASN A 57 18.67 -17.48 10.63
N GLU A 58 18.61 -17.53 11.95
CA GLU A 58 19.06 -18.72 12.71
C GLU A 58 18.23 -19.98 12.40
N GLN A 59 16.98 -19.78 11.97
CA GLN A 59 16.04 -20.82 11.56
C GLN A 59 16.32 -21.35 10.14
N GLY A 60 17.13 -20.66 9.34
CA GLY A 60 17.43 -21.03 7.96
C GLY A 60 16.26 -20.87 6.97
N ASN A 61 15.27 -20.02 7.29
CA ASN A 61 14.03 -19.90 6.52
C ASN A 61 13.67 -18.46 6.07
N MET A 62 14.33 -17.43 6.60
CA MET A 62 14.19 -16.04 6.14
C MET A 62 15.56 -15.45 5.84
N ILE A 63 15.72 -14.78 4.69
CA ILE A 63 16.89 -13.93 4.45
C ILE A 63 16.70 -12.62 5.22
N VAL A 64 17.74 -12.23 5.96
CA VAL A 64 17.78 -11.02 6.78
C VAL A 64 19.06 -10.23 6.49
N THR A 65 19.00 -8.92 6.72
CA THR A 65 20.13 -8.02 6.54
C THR A 65 20.53 -7.42 7.88
N ASP A 66 21.73 -7.74 8.35
CA ASP A 66 22.35 -7.07 9.50
C ASP A 66 23.01 -5.77 9.04
N TYR A 67 22.72 -4.68 9.73
CA TYR A 67 23.41 -3.40 9.58
C TYR A 67 24.17 -3.04 10.86
N HIS A 68 25.37 -2.49 10.67
CA HIS A 68 26.21 -1.96 11.75
C HIS A 68 26.22 -0.44 11.65
N PHE A 69 25.72 0.24 12.68
CA PHE A 69 25.60 1.69 12.74
C PHE A 69 26.62 2.26 13.72
N GLN A 70 27.59 3.03 13.21
CA GLN A 70 28.49 3.81 14.05
C GLN A 70 27.74 5.06 14.49
N VAL A 71 27.37 5.12 15.78
CA VAL A 71 26.64 6.24 16.35
C VAL A 71 27.56 7.46 16.43
N GLU A 72 27.10 8.57 15.85
CA GLU A 72 27.73 9.88 15.95
C GLU A 72 27.13 10.68 17.12
N LYS A 73 25.81 10.58 17.31
CA LYS A 73 25.06 11.40 18.26
C LYS A 73 23.78 10.67 18.69
N GLY A 74 23.73 10.24 19.95
CA GLY A 74 22.48 9.83 20.58
C GLY A 74 21.58 11.03 20.85
N LEU A 75 20.32 10.98 20.41
CA LEU A 75 19.30 12.01 20.63
C LEU A 75 18.28 11.60 21.70
N TRP A 76 17.99 10.29 21.83
CA TRP A 76 17.15 9.73 22.89
C TRP A 76 17.52 8.29 23.23
N GLY A 77 17.28 7.87 24.47
CA GLY A 77 17.47 6.50 24.95
C GLY A 77 18.90 6.22 25.43
N LYS A 78 19.15 4.97 25.82
CA LYS A 78 20.50 4.45 26.06
C LYS A 78 20.90 3.59 24.86
N MET A 79 22.10 3.80 24.35
CA MET A 79 22.67 3.03 23.24
C MET A 79 24.19 2.95 23.38
N ASP A 80 24.80 2.00 22.66
CA ASP A 80 26.26 1.88 22.56
C ASP A 80 26.79 2.67 21.34
N GLU A 81 28.10 2.87 21.25
CA GLU A 81 28.75 3.60 20.13
C GLU A 81 28.61 2.87 18.79
N LEU A 82 28.43 1.54 18.81
CA LEU A 82 28.23 0.70 17.63
C LEU A 82 26.98 -0.15 17.85
N ILE A 83 25.93 0.10 17.07
CA ILE A 83 24.65 -0.60 17.18
C ILE A 83 24.54 -1.64 16.05
N PHE A 84 24.06 -2.83 16.40
CA PHE A 84 23.78 -3.93 15.46
C PHE A 84 22.27 -4.11 15.37
N LEU A 85 21.70 -4.00 14.17
CA LEU A 85 20.27 -4.19 13.94
C LEU A 85 20.05 -5.15 12.77
N THR A 86 19.20 -6.16 12.98
CA THR A 86 18.76 -7.08 11.93
C THR A 86 17.43 -6.62 11.37
N PHE A 87 17.35 -6.49 10.05
CA PHE A 87 16.17 -6.11 9.28
C PHE A 87 15.71 -7.32 8.46
N ALA A 88 14.39 -7.58 8.40
CA ALA A 88 13.85 -8.71 7.67
C ALA A 88 13.83 -8.46 6.15
N GLY A 89 14.36 -9.40 5.37
CA GLY A 89 14.56 -9.26 3.93
C GLY A 89 16.02 -9.06 3.55
N GLY A 90 16.28 -9.19 2.25
CA GLY A 90 17.60 -9.14 1.65
C GLY A 90 17.69 -10.07 0.43
N GLU A 91 18.86 -10.09 -0.19
CA GLU A 91 19.14 -10.89 -1.38
C GLU A 91 20.43 -11.69 -1.21
N LEU A 92 20.35 -13.01 -1.38
CA LEU A 92 21.44 -13.95 -1.12
C LEU A 92 21.35 -15.11 -2.10
N ASP A 93 22.48 -15.44 -2.76
CA ASP A 93 22.61 -16.55 -3.70
C ASP A 93 21.57 -16.57 -4.85
N GLY A 94 21.04 -15.39 -5.21
CA GLY A 94 20.00 -15.24 -6.24
C GLY A 94 18.57 -15.53 -5.76
N GLU A 95 18.36 -15.71 -4.46
CA GLU A 95 17.05 -15.71 -3.83
C GLU A 95 16.83 -14.37 -3.12
N LYS A 96 15.64 -13.77 -3.29
CA LYS A 96 15.28 -12.53 -2.61
C LYS A 96 14.09 -12.72 -1.69
N HIS A 97 14.27 -12.38 -0.41
CA HIS A 97 13.16 -12.26 0.55
C HIS A 97 12.93 -10.79 0.86
N GLN A 98 11.68 -10.47 1.16
CA GLN A 98 11.23 -9.12 0.93
C GLN A 98 10.11 -8.73 1.87
N ILE A 99 10.36 -7.62 2.59
CA ILE A 99 9.36 -6.75 3.22
C ILE A 99 9.83 -5.30 2.92
N HIS A 100 9.17 -4.49 2.06
CA HIS A 100 9.41 -3.03 1.90
C HIS A 100 9.00 -2.39 3.23
N GLY A 101 9.40 -1.15 3.45
CA GLY A 101 8.99 -0.38 4.60
C GLY A 101 9.78 -0.81 5.82
N VAL A 102 10.24 -2.06 5.89
CA VAL A 102 11.59 -2.31 6.39
C VAL A 102 12.54 -1.49 5.51
N PRO A 103 13.23 -0.47 6.05
CA PRO A 103 14.11 0.37 5.27
C PRO A 103 15.40 -0.39 4.93
N GLU A 104 15.96 -0.11 3.76
CA GLU A 104 17.28 -0.60 3.34
C GLU A 104 18.29 0.55 3.33
N TYR A 105 19.56 0.22 3.55
CA TYR A 105 20.65 1.20 3.56
C TYR A 105 21.84 0.76 2.70
N GLY A 106 22.55 1.73 2.14
CA GLY A 106 23.89 1.60 1.58
C GLY A 106 24.97 1.59 2.66
N LEU A 107 26.21 1.24 2.28
CA LEU A 107 27.38 1.52 3.12
C LEU A 107 27.71 3.01 3.03
N GLU A 108 28.30 3.57 4.08
CA GLU A 108 28.67 4.99 4.20
C GLU A 108 27.48 5.97 4.20
N GLU A 109 26.24 5.49 4.07
CA GLU A 109 25.04 6.31 4.27
C GLU A 109 24.94 6.81 5.71
N ARG A 110 24.55 8.07 5.84
CA ARG A 110 24.37 8.77 7.11
C ARG A 110 22.89 8.97 7.36
N VAL A 111 22.45 8.56 8.55
CA VAL A 111 21.03 8.36 8.86
C VAL A 111 20.65 8.89 10.23
N ILE A 112 19.40 9.29 10.39
CA ILE A 112 18.72 9.43 11.68
C ILE A 112 17.76 8.25 11.79
N LEU A 113 17.94 7.43 12.82
CA LEU A 113 17.04 6.31 13.11
C LEU A 113 16.31 6.53 14.43
N MET A 114 15.00 6.33 14.38
CA MET A 114 14.09 6.26 15.52
C MET A 114 13.64 4.80 15.65
N VAL A 115 14.21 4.07 16.61
CA VAL A 115 14.04 2.61 16.73
C VAL A 115 13.04 2.23 17.82
N GLU A 116 12.17 1.27 17.54
CA GLU A 116 11.11 0.83 18.46
C GLU A 116 11.74 0.05 19.63
N ASP A 117 12.71 -0.81 19.33
CA ASP A 117 13.47 -1.58 20.30
C ASP A 117 14.86 -1.92 19.72
N LEU A 118 15.88 -2.00 20.58
CA LEU A 118 17.27 -2.34 20.17
C LEU A 118 17.58 -3.84 20.26
N GLU A 119 16.80 -4.60 21.05
CA GLU A 119 17.07 -6.01 21.36
C GLU A 119 15.98 -6.94 20.81
N ARG A 120 14.74 -6.45 20.66
CA ARG A 120 13.60 -7.28 20.27
C ARG A 120 13.62 -7.63 18.77
N PRO A 121 13.49 -8.92 18.38
CA PRO A 121 13.47 -9.33 16.97
C PRO A 121 12.16 -8.91 16.28
N LEU A 122 12.27 -7.90 15.41
CA LEU A 122 11.16 -7.27 14.69
C LEU A 122 11.40 -7.33 13.18
N PHE A 123 10.33 -7.27 12.38
CA PHE A 123 10.46 -7.18 10.92
C PHE A 123 11.27 -5.94 10.50
N SER A 124 10.95 -4.79 11.11
CA SER A 124 11.82 -3.62 11.15
C SER A 124 12.04 -3.23 12.62
N PRO A 125 13.29 -3.02 13.07
CA PRO A 125 13.56 -2.41 14.37
C PRO A 125 13.27 -0.89 14.36
N VAL A 126 13.08 -0.27 13.19
CA VAL A 126 12.70 1.15 13.05
C VAL A 126 11.20 1.34 13.32
N THR A 127 10.89 2.35 14.14
CA THR A 127 9.53 2.68 14.57
C THR A 127 8.66 3.04 13.38
N GLY A 128 7.49 2.38 13.27
CA GLY A 128 6.59 2.62 12.14
C GLY A 128 7.11 2.09 10.81
N MET A 129 7.95 1.05 10.86
CA MET A 129 8.65 0.45 9.71
C MET A 129 9.69 1.42 9.12
N TYR A 130 9.30 2.32 8.21
CA TYR A 130 10.21 3.30 7.59
C TYR A 130 10.01 4.72 8.15
N GLN A 131 8.90 4.97 8.85
CA GLN A 131 8.50 6.31 9.29
C GLN A 131 9.48 6.92 10.30
N GLY A 132 10.26 6.09 11.00
CA GLY A 132 11.37 6.49 11.87
C GLY A 132 12.75 6.49 11.20
N SER A 133 12.85 6.33 9.88
CA SER A 133 14.11 6.39 9.14
C SER A 133 14.20 7.69 8.34
N PHE A 134 15.37 8.32 8.38
CA PHE A 134 15.70 9.50 7.60
C PHE A 134 17.15 9.42 7.13
N ILE A 135 17.42 9.79 5.88
CA ILE A 135 18.71 9.57 5.21
C ILE A 135 19.27 10.93 4.74
N GLU A 136 20.57 11.16 4.92
CA GLU A 136 21.26 12.30 4.32
C GLU A 136 21.42 12.10 2.81
N SER A 137 21.02 13.10 2.04
CA SER A 137 21.22 13.17 0.59
C SER A 137 21.66 14.57 0.20
N PHE A 138 21.99 14.78 -1.08
CA PHE A 138 22.49 16.07 -1.58
C PHE A 138 21.71 16.50 -2.82
N ASP A 139 21.26 17.75 -2.85
CA ASP A 139 20.54 18.29 -4.01
C ASP A 139 21.48 18.37 -5.21
N GLU A 140 21.19 17.62 -6.26
CA GLU A 140 22.03 17.53 -7.47
C GLU A 140 22.23 18.88 -8.18
N ARG A 141 21.37 19.88 -7.91
CA ARG A 141 21.41 21.19 -8.56
C ARG A 141 22.42 22.15 -7.94
N ASP A 142 22.62 22.08 -6.62
CA ASP A 142 23.48 23.02 -5.88
C ASP A 142 24.40 22.38 -4.82
N GLY A 143 24.35 21.06 -4.67
CA GLY A 143 25.21 20.26 -3.79
C GLY A 143 24.89 20.38 -2.30
N ARG A 144 23.75 20.98 -1.92
CA ARG A 144 23.38 21.13 -0.50
C ARG A 144 22.87 19.84 0.10
N SER A 145 23.31 19.54 1.33
CA SER A 145 22.71 18.49 2.16
C SER A 145 21.21 18.73 2.32
N MET A 146 20.44 17.65 2.25
CA MET A 146 19.01 17.56 2.54
C MET A 146 18.69 16.25 3.26
N VAL A 147 17.53 16.20 3.91
CA VAL A 147 16.99 14.98 4.50
C VAL A 147 15.96 14.34 3.58
N LEU A 148 16.11 13.05 3.31
CA LEU A 148 15.04 12.20 2.78
C LEU A 148 14.36 11.43 3.93
N ASN A 149 13.06 11.16 3.82
CA ASN A 149 12.39 10.20 4.68
C ASN A 149 12.77 8.75 4.29
N GLY A 150 12.32 7.75 5.07
CA GLY A 150 12.57 6.33 4.80
C GLY A 150 11.97 5.77 3.50
N GLU A 151 11.28 6.60 2.71
CA GLU A 151 10.77 6.27 1.36
C GLU A 151 11.44 7.12 0.28
N GLY A 152 12.47 7.89 0.63
CA GLY A 152 13.27 8.71 -0.27
C GLY A 152 12.66 10.07 -0.64
N GLU A 153 11.57 10.51 0.00
CA GLU A 153 10.99 11.83 -0.27
C GLU A 153 11.71 12.93 0.55
N PRO A 154 12.04 14.10 -0.04
CA PRO A 154 12.67 15.19 0.70
C PRO A 154 11.79 15.78 1.81
N ILE A 155 12.33 15.89 3.03
CA ILE A 155 11.65 16.56 4.14
C ILE A 155 11.65 18.07 3.89
N LEU A 156 10.44 18.65 3.88
CA LEU A 156 10.24 20.08 3.69
C LEU A 156 10.00 20.79 5.03
N PHE A 157 10.72 21.88 5.26
CA PHE A 157 10.49 22.82 6.35
C PHE A 157 10.16 24.19 5.78
N LYS A 158 8.96 24.71 6.10
CA LYS A 158 8.41 25.98 5.55
C LYS A 158 8.35 26.04 4.00
N GLY A 159 8.35 24.87 3.33
CA GLY A 159 8.26 24.75 1.88
C GLY A 159 9.60 24.55 1.15
N GLU A 160 10.71 24.53 1.87
CA GLU A 160 12.06 24.27 1.34
C GLU A 160 12.63 22.98 1.94
N THR A 161 13.54 22.31 1.23
CA THR A 161 14.25 21.12 1.74
C THR A 161 15.11 21.47 2.95
N ILE A 162 15.00 20.71 4.04
CA ILE A 162 15.80 20.97 5.24
C ILE A 162 17.17 20.27 5.17
N PRO A 163 18.30 20.97 5.47
CA PRO A 163 19.61 20.34 5.61
C PRO A 163 19.65 19.35 6.78
N PHE A 164 20.49 18.32 6.68
CA PHE A 164 20.52 17.23 7.66
C PHE A 164 20.77 17.70 9.10
N GLU A 165 21.82 18.48 9.34
CA GLU A 165 22.11 19.05 10.68
C GLU A 165 20.98 19.93 11.21
N ALA A 166 20.32 20.71 10.34
CA ALA A 166 19.19 21.55 10.75
C ALA A 166 17.96 20.72 11.16
N PHE A 167 17.77 19.54 10.55
CA PHE A 167 16.72 18.62 10.99
C PHE A 167 17.10 17.89 12.28
N VAL A 168 18.38 17.55 12.49
CA VAL A 168 18.87 17.04 13.78
C VAL A 168 18.59 18.05 14.91
N ASP A 169 18.81 19.35 14.67
CA ASP A 169 18.48 20.40 15.65
C ASP A 169 16.97 20.50 15.91
N VAL A 170 16.12 20.42 14.88
CA VAL A 170 14.65 20.35 15.05
C VAL A 170 14.24 19.16 15.92
N LEU A 171 14.86 17.99 15.72
CA LEU A 171 14.57 16.81 16.53
C LEU A 171 15.04 16.96 17.99
N ILE A 172 16.15 17.65 18.24
CA ILE A 172 16.64 17.91 19.61
C ILE A 172 15.63 18.76 20.41
N ASP A 173 15.01 19.75 19.77
CA ASP A 173 13.97 20.58 20.37
C ASP A 173 12.63 19.82 20.53
N GLU A 174 12.22 19.02 19.53
CA GLU A 174 10.93 18.30 19.55
C GLU A 174 10.92 17.07 20.47
N ILE A 175 12.03 16.34 20.60
CA ILE A 175 12.09 15.06 21.33
C ILE A 175 11.62 15.17 22.79
N PRO A 176 12.12 16.14 23.62
CA PRO A 176 11.68 16.27 25.00
C PRO A 176 10.18 16.57 25.15
N GLU A 177 9.61 17.40 24.28
CA GLU A 177 8.17 17.73 24.33
C GLU A 177 7.32 16.53 23.90
N ALA A 178 7.68 15.88 22.80
CA ALA A 178 7.00 14.68 22.31
C ALA A 178 7.02 13.56 23.36
N LYS A 179 8.15 13.35 24.03
CA LYS A 179 8.33 12.32 25.09
C LYS A 179 7.64 12.65 26.41
N ALA A 180 7.37 13.93 26.70
CA ALA A 180 6.62 14.34 27.88
C ALA A 180 5.10 14.13 27.71
N LYS A 181 4.60 14.08 26.48
CA LYS A 181 3.20 13.80 26.16
C LYS A 181 2.89 12.30 26.30
N PRO A 182 1.67 11.92 26.74
CA PRO A 182 1.29 10.52 26.80
C PRO A 182 1.21 9.93 25.40
N VAL A 183 1.81 8.75 25.19
CA VAL A 183 1.68 8.00 23.94
C VAL A 183 0.19 7.73 23.67
N PRO A 184 -0.36 8.14 22.50
CA PRO A 184 -1.74 7.84 22.16
C PRO A 184 -1.99 6.33 22.20
N SER A 185 -2.98 5.92 23.00
CA SER A 185 -3.41 4.52 23.09
C SER A 185 -3.86 4.04 21.71
N LEU A 186 -3.26 2.94 21.23
CA LEU A 186 -3.80 2.15 20.12
C LEU A 186 -4.78 1.08 20.64
N GLU A 187 -4.82 0.84 21.95
CA GLU A 187 -5.82 -0.02 22.56
C GLU A 187 -7.15 0.72 22.72
N LEU A 188 -8.25 0.01 22.48
CA LEU A 188 -9.58 0.44 22.87
C LEU A 188 -9.63 0.67 24.40
N PRO A 189 -10.10 1.84 24.85
CA PRO A 189 -10.47 2.04 26.25
C PRO A 189 -11.36 0.91 26.75
N ASP A 190 -11.25 0.49 28.02
CA ASP A 190 -12.02 -0.65 28.57
C ASP A 190 -13.52 -0.53 28.33
N HIS A 191 -14.06 0.70 28.42
CA HIS A 191 -15.47 0.99 28.16
C HIS A 191 -15.89 0.86 26.68
N LEU A 192 -14.97 0.60 25.75
CA LEU A 192 -15.21 0.29 24.34
C LEU A 192 -14.72 -1.12 23.95
N ARG A 193 -13.99 -1.84 24.80
CA ARG A 193 -13.58 -3.24 24.55
C ARG A 193 -14.76 -4.20 24.39
N HIS A 194 -15.96 -3.81 24.83
CA HIS A 194 -17.20 -4.55 24.56
C HIS A 194 -17.79 -4.31 23.15
N LEU A 195 -17.28 -3.31 22.42
CA LEU A 195 -17.58 -3.04 21.00
C LEU A 195 -16.55 -3.67 20.06
N ALA A 196 -15.37 -4.09 20.56
CA ALA A 196 -14.59 -5.10 19.87
C ALA A 196 -15.43 -6.38 19.87
N ILE A 197 -16.03 -6.69 18.73
CA ILE A 197 -17.02 -7.77 18.64
C ILE A 197 -16.24 -9.09 18.74
N PRO A 198 -16.49 -9.93 19.76
CA PRO A 198 -15.89 -11.27 19.81
C PRO A 198 -16.20 -12.03 18.52
N THR A 199 -15.27 -12.84 18.03
CA THR A 199 -15.41 -13.52 16.73
C THR A 199 -16.69 -14.37 16.67
N GLU A 200 -17.14 -14.92 17.81
CA GLU A 200 -18.39 -15.66 17.97
C GLU A 200 -19.68 -14.80 18.10
N LYS A 201 -19.55 -13.47 18.22
CA LYS A 201 -20.66 -12.49 18.30
C LYS A 201 -20.74 -11.55 17.10
N LEU A 202 -19.83 -11.66 16.15
CA LEU A 202 -19.94 -10.94 14.88
C LEU A 202 -21.30 -11.24 14.28
N PRO A 203 -22.12 -10.22 13.94
CA PRO A 203 -23.36 -10.48 13.25
C PRO A 203 -23.01 -11.21 11.96
N ALA A 204 -23.69 -12.33 11.70
CA ALA A 204 -23.70 -12.95 10.39
C ALA A 204 -24.46 -12.02 9.43
N LEU A 205 -23.82 -10.92 9.05
CA LEU A 205 -24.15 -10.14 7.89
C LEU A 205 -23.94 -11.08 6.70
N LYS A 206 -25.02 -11.76 6.34
CA LYS A 206 -25.13 -12.43 5.05
C LYS A 206 -25.01 -11.36 3.99
N TYR A 207 -23.78 -11.16 3.51
CA TYR A 207 -23.55 -10.59 2.21
C TYR A 207 -24.41 -11.39 1.23
N ASP A 208 -25.29 -10.70 0.50
CA ASP A 208 -26.23 -11.38 -0.36
C ASP A 208 -25.48 -11.97 -1.56
N ARG A 209 -25.53 -13.30 -1.68
CA ARG A 209 -24.79 -14.07 -2.69
C ARG A 209 -25.40 -13.96 -4.09
N ASN A 210 -26.49 -13.19 -4.23
CA ASN A 210 -27.33 -13.12 -5.43
C ASN A 210 -26.96 -12.00 -6.42
N ASP A 211 -25.83 -11.29 -6.23
CA ASP A 211 -25.17 -10.59 -7.35
C ASP A 211 -24.35 -11.63 -8.13
N ASP A 212 -24.95 -12.18 -9.19
CA ASP A 212 -24.51 -13.40 -9.88
C ASP A 212 -23.06 -13.33 -10.43
N LEU A 213 -22.14 -13.99 -9.74
CA LEU A 213 -20.92 -14.54 -10.32
C LEU A 213 -21.00 -16.07 -10.32
N ILE A 214 -21.71 -16.60 -11.32
CA ILE A 214 -21.69 -18.02 -11.66
C ILE A 214 -20.34 -18.32 -12.30
N PHE A 215 -19.49 -19.05 -11.59
CA PHE A 215 -18.34 -19.75 -12.19
C PHE A 215 -18.79 -21.16 -12.57
N GLU A 216 -18.55 -21.57 -13.82
CA GLU A 216 -18.91 -22.91 -14.29
C GLU A 216 -17.98 -23.97 -13.67
N ASP A 217 -18.58 -25.04 -13.12
CA ASP A 217 -17.86 -26.22 -12.67
C ASP A 217 -17.21 -26.95 -13.86
N GLY A 218 -15.92 -27.26 -13.78
CA GLY A 218 -15.27 -28.17 -14.75
C GLY A 218 -13.79 -27.96 -15.07
N TRP A 219 -13.11 -26.96 -14.50
CA TRP A 219 -11.70 -26.69 -14.83
C TRP A 219 -10.72 -27.47 -13.95
N GLU A 220 -10.33 -28.68 -14.39
CA GLU A 220 -9.18 -29.38 -13.83
C GLU A 220 -7.85 -28.82 -14.40
N PRO A 221 -6.88 -28.43 -13.57
CA PRO A 221 -5.58 -27.97 -14.05
C PRO A 221 -4.75 -29.13 -14.63
N PRO A 222 -3.93 -28.90 -15.68
CA PRO A 222 -3.10 -29.94 -16.27
C PRO A 222 -2.00 -30.41 -15.31
N THR A 223 -2.15 -31.63 -14.79
CA THR A 223 -1.19 -32.27 -13.88
C THR A 223 0.02 -32.83 -14.62
N ARG A 224 0.92 -31.95 -15.10
CA ARG A 224 2.26 -32.38 -15.53
C ARG A 224 3.16 -32.58 -14.31
N LYS A 225 3.72 -33.79 -14.19
CA LYS A 225 4.88 -34.04 -13.33
C LYS A 225 6.08 -33.26 -13.88
N PHE A 226 6.86 -32.65 -12.99
CA PHE A 226 8.15 -32.07 -13.34
C PHE A 226 9.15 -33.19 -13.65
N ASP A 227 9.49 -33.37 -14.92
CA ASP A 227 10.74 -34.04 -15.34
C ASP A 227 11.74 -32.94 -15.76
N LEU A 228 12.87 -32.88 -15.06
CA LEU A 228 13.85 -31.78 -15.12
C LEU A 228 14.75 -31.77 -16.38
N GLU A 229 14.46 -32.60 -17.39
CA GLU A 229 15.33 -32.77 -18.56
C GLU A 229 14.82 -32.11 -19.85
N LEU A 230 13.60 -31.55 -19.88
CA LEU A 230 12.99 -31.02 -21.11
C LEU A 230 13.16 -29.51 -21.35
N ASP A 231 13.81 -28.78 -20.44
CA ASP A 231 13.87 -27.31 -20.46
C ASP A 231 15.15 -26.75 -21.11
N ARG A 232 15.39 -27.16 -22.35
CA ARG A 232 16.49 -26.62 -23.17
C ARG A 232 16.04 -26.02 -24.50
N ASP A 233 14.93 -26.51 -25.05
CA ASP A 233 14.42 -26.09 -26.36
C ASP A 233 13.43 -24.91 -26.30
N ILE A 234 12.76 -24.68 -25.16
CA ILE A 234 11.89 -23.51 -24.94
C ILE A 234 12.69 -22.19 -24.91
N ARG A 235 13.98 -22.29 -24.59
CA ARG A 235 14.90 -21.15 -24.39
C ARG A 235 15.14 -20.31 -25.65
N ASP A 236 15.00 -20.88 -26.85
CA ASP A 236 15.34 -20.25 -28.12
C ASP A 236 14.14 -19.66 -28.88
N GLU A 237 12.91 -19.91 -28.41
CA GLU A 237 11.68 -19.45 -29.06
C GLU A 237 11.21 -18.08 -28.50
N TYR A 238 11.36 -17.86 -27.19
CA TYR A 238 10.96 -16.61 -26.51
C TYR A 238 11.84 -15.38 -26.81
N ILE A 239 13.00 -15.55 -27.46
CA ILE A 239 13.98 -14.46 -27.70
C ILE A 239 13.70 -13.71 -29.03
N LYS A 240 12.68 -14.10 -29.80
CA LYS A 240 12.49 -13.61 -31.18
C LYS A 240 11.35 -12.62 -31.43
N GLU A 241 10.46 -12.35 -30.47
CA GLU A 241 9.24 -11.54 -30.73
C GLU A 241 9.23 -10.12 -30.12
N GLU A 242 10.17 -9.74 -29.25
CA GLU A 242 10.28 -8.35 -28.79
C GLU A 242 11.15 -7.52 -29.74
N GLY A 243 10.51 -7.03 -30.81
CA GLY A 243 11.13 -6.21 -31.84
C GLY A 243 10.16 -5.27 -32.55
N GLU A 244 9.38 -4.48 -31.81
CA GLU A 244 8.66 -3.32 -32.36
C GLU A 244 8.50 -2.18 -31.33
N GLU A 245 8.38 -0.95 -31.82
CA GLU A 245 8.80 0.28 -31.13
C GLU A 245 7.75 0.88 -30.17
N GLY A 246 8.19 1.32 -28.99
CA GLY A 246 7.41 2.10 -28.03
C GLY A 246 8.31 3.15 -27.34
N GLU A 247 7.79 4.36 -27.13
CA GLU A 247 8.59 5.57 -26.87
C GLU A 247 9.45 5.55 -25.58
N PRO A 248 10.59 6.28 -25.57
CA PRO A 248 11.60 6.15 -24.52
C PRO A 248 11.25 6.92 -23.24
N GLY A 249 11.58 6.33 -22.09
CA GLY A 249 11.60 7.02 -20.80
C GLY A 249 12.61 8.17 -20.80
N HIS A 250 12.31 9.22 -20.03
CA HIS A 250 13.19 10.38 -19.87
C HIS A 250 14.44 10.02 -19.04
N TYR A 251 15.55 9.77 -19.72
CA TYR A 251 16.90 9.81 -19.14
C TYR A 251 17.55 11.18 -19.34
N ASP A 252 18.37 11.63 -18.38
CA ASP A 252 19.21 12.82 -18.57
C ASP A 252 20.52 12.53 -19.32
N SER A 253 21.29 13.58 -19.64
CA SER A 253 22.43 13.50 -20.55
C SER A 253 23.64 12.74 -20.01
N ASP A 254 23.67 12.47 -18.70
CA ASP A 254 24.85 11.96 -18.01
C ASP A 254 24.68 10.48 -17.60
N GLY A 255 23.51 9.88 -17.87
CA GLY A 255 23.23 8.47 -17.61
C GLY A 255 23.24 8.09 -16.13
N LYS A 256 23.13 9.09 -15.25
CA LYS A 256 22.89 8.89 -13.82
C LYS A 256 21.38 8.92 -13.61
N ASP A 257 20.80 7.78 -13.29
CA ASP A 257 19.45 7.78 -12.76
C ASP A 257 19.47 8.50 -11.40
N LYS A 258 18.56 9.45 -11.20
CA LYS A 258 18.51 10.21 -9.96
C LYS A 258 18.01 9.26 -8.88
N HIS A 259 18.63 9.25 -7.70
CA HIS A 259 18.15 8.48 -6.55
C HIS A 259 16.87 9.08 -5.92
N ASN A 260 15.89 9.42 -6.76
CA ASN A 260 14.54 9.80 -6.37
C ASN A 260 13.69 8.53 -6.33
N HIS A 261 13.48 8.01 -5.14
CA HIS A 261 12.58 6.89 -4.89
C HIS A 261 11.17 7.28 -5.34
N HIS A 262 10.68 6.68 -6.43
CA HIS A 262 9.50 7.19 -7.15
C HIS A 262 8.15 6.75 -6.55
N ALA A 263 7.93 7.01 -5.25
CA ALA A 263 6.60 7.12 -4.64
C ALA A 263 5.74 8.26 -5.26
N HIS A 264 6.29 8.97 -6.26
CA HIS A 264 5.68 10.07 -7.02
C HIS A 264 5.33 9.71 -8.48
N SER A 265 5.88 8.62 -9.05
CA SER A 265 5.46 8.19 -10.39
C SER A 265 4.08 7.54 -10.28
N LYS A 266 3.15 7.89 -11.18
CA LYS A 266 1.94 7.08 -11.37
C LYS A 266 2.35 5.61 -11.53
N TRP A 267 1.86 4.74 -10.65
CA TRP A 267 1.98 3.28 -10.73
C TRP A 267 3.40 2.72 -10.57
N SER A 268 4.00 2.87 -9.39
CA SER A 268 5.26 2.19 -9.05
C SER A 268 5.07 0.71 -8.71
N TYR A 269 5.83 -0.17 -9.34
CA TYR A 269 6.01 -1.57 -8.93
C TYR A 269 7.49 -1.94 -9.05
N SER A 270 8.02 -2.63 -8.03
CA SER A 270 9.45 -2.94 -7.89
C SER A 270 9.85 -4.22 -8.62
N ASN A 271 8.95 -5.20 -8.64
CA ASN A 271 9.03 -6.44 -9.40
C ASN A 271 7.64 -6.76 -9.96
N ARG A 272 7.54 -7.61 -10.98
CA ARG A 272 6.25 -8.08 -11.52
C ARG A 272 6.23 -9.60 -11.54
N ALA A 273 5.20 -10.20 -10.95
CA ALA A 273 5.03 -11.65 -10.91
C ALA A 273 4.90 -12.23 -12.34
N LYS A 274 6.01 -12.77 -12.88
CA LYS A 274 6.04 -13.36 -14.23
C LYS A 274 5.12 -14.58 -14.38
N ASN A 275 4.81 -15.22 -13.26
CA ASN A 275 4.06 -16.47 -13.11
C ASN A 275 2.55 -16.27 -12.93
N VAL A 276 1.94 -15.36 -13.71
CA VAL A 276 0.47 -15.20 -13.71
C VAL A 276 -0.22 -16.39 -14.43
N PRO A 277 -1.39 -16.88 -13.96
CA PRO A 277 -2.10 -16.40 -12.79
C PRO A 277 -1.46 -16.87 -11.48
N ILE A 278 -1.36 -15.96 -10.52
CA ILE A 278 -0.96 -16.24 -9.14
C ILE A 278 -2.08 -17.05 -8.48
N VAL A 279 -1.75 -18.21 -7.91
CA VAL A 279 -2.73 -19.15 -7.34
C VAL A 279 -2.61 -19.20 -5.82
N PHE A 280 -3.47 -18.47 -5.11
CA PHE A 280 -3.51 -18.50 -3.66
C PHE A 280 -4.13 -19.79 -3.12
N ASN A 281 -3.62 -20.23 -1.98
CA ASN A 281 -4.29 -21.07 -0.98
C ASN A 281 -5.10 -20.13 -0.07
N PRO A 282 -6.44 -20.05 -0.27
CA PRO A 282 -7.27 -19.11 0.46
C PRO A 282 -7.53 -19.59 1.90
N LEU A 283 -8.09 -18.71 2.71
CA LEU A 283 -8.62 -19.07 4.02
C LEU A 283 -9.76 -20.10 3.90
N PRO A 284 -9.92 -20.99 4.90
CA PRO A 284 -11.13 -21.78 5.04
C PRO A 284 -12.38 -20.89 5.14
N SER A 285 -13.52 -21.41 4.70
CA SER A 285 -14.80 -20.71 4.87
C SER A 285 -15.16 -20.58 6.36
N GLY A 286 -15.24 -19.35 6.87
CA GLY A 286 -15.62 -19.05 8.26
C GLY A 286 -14.72 -17.97 8.89
N GLY A 287 -15.10 -17.52 10.09
CA GLY A 287 -14.41 -16.41 10.77
C GLY A 287 -14.71 -15.04 10.14
N LEU A 288 -14.12 -13.98 10.70
CA LEU A 288 -14.38 -12.58 10.30
C LEU A 288 -14.10 -12.28 8.82
N ILE A 289 -13.07 -12.90 8.24
CA ILE A 289 -12.53 -12.59 6.91
C ILE A 289 -12.61 -13.78 5.94
N GLY A 290 -13.33 -14.85 6.28
CA GLY A 290 -13.45 -16.02 5.40
C GLY A 290 -14.14 -15.65 4.07
N LEU A 291 -13.50 -15.96 2.95
CA LEU A 291 -13.85 -15.53 1.57
C LEU A 291 -13.55 -14.07 1.22
N HIS A 292 -13.21 -13.20 2.19
CA HIS A 292 -12.87 -11.80 1.90
C HIS A 292 -11.54 -11.65 1.14
N ASP A 293 -10.63 -12.62 1.31
CA ASP A 293 -9.45 -12.84 0.48
C ASP A 293 -9.79 -13.11 -0.98
N GLN A 294 -10.78 -13.97 -1.22
CA GLN A 294 -11.26 -14.30 -2.56
C GLN A 294 -11.95 -13.09 -3.22
N TYR A 295 -12.70 -12.29 -2.45
CA TYR A 295 -13.26 -11.03 -2.93
C TYR A 295 -12.17 -9.99 -3.28
N ALA A 296 -11.10 -9.88 -2.48
CA ALA A 296 -9.97 -8.99 -2.78
C ALA A 296 -9.27 -9.40 -4.09
N MET A 297 -8.96 -10.69 -4.26
CA MET A 297 -8.41 -11.24 -5.50
C MET A 297 -9.36 -11.05 -6.70
N ALA A 298 -10.66 -11.30 -6.53
CA ALA A 298 -11.67 -11.10 -7.57
C ALA A 298 -11.82 -9.63 -7.96
N TYR A 299 -11.60 -8.69 -7.02
CA TYR A 299 -11.64 -7.26 -7.31
C TYR A 299 -10.43 -6.82 -8.16
N TRP A 300 -9.22 -7.29 -7.86
CA TRP A 300 -8.06 -7.12 -8.75
C TRP A 300 -8.32 -7.72 -10.14
N ASN A 301 -8.91 -8.93 -10.20
CA ASN A 301 -9.32 -9.58 -11.45
C ASN A 301 -10.37 -8.79 -12.27
N LYS A 302 -11.08 -7.82 -11.67
CA LYS A 302 -11.90 -6.91 -12.49
C LYS A 302 -11.03 -6.14 -13.48
N TYR A 303 -9.80 -5.78 -13.13
CA TYR A 303 -8.97 -4.87 -13.94
C TYR A 303 -7.92 -5.60 -14.77
N SER A 304 -7.37 -6.71 -14.29
CA SER A 304 -6.51 -7.62 -15.08
C SER A 304 -6.56 -9.04 -14.51
N ASP A 305 -6.65 -10.05 -15.38
CA ASP A 305 -6.94 -11.44 -15.00
C ASP A 305 -5.71 -12.20 -14.44
N ILE A 306 -5.34 -11.91 -13.19
CA ILE A 306 -4.06 -12.32 -12.60
C ILE A 306 -4.13 -13.26 -11.40
N PHE A 307 -5.29 -13.41 -10.75
CA PHE A 307 -5.45 -14.23 -9.55
C PHE A 307 -6.36 -15.45 -9.75
N ARG A 308 -6.02 -16.55 -9.08
CA ARG A 308 -6.86 -17.74 -8.90
C ARG A 308 -6.76 -18.21 -7.46
N VAL A 309 -7.71 -19.04 -7.05
CA VAL A 309 -7.67 -19.75 -5.77
C VAL A 309 -7.65 -21.26 -6.00
N ARG A 310 -6.90 -21.99 -5.18
CA ARG A 310 -7.00 -23.45 -5.06
C ARG A 310 -7.95 -23.82 -3.91
N THR A 311 -8.29 -25.09 -3.76
CA THR A 311 -8.99 -25.57 -2.55
C THR A 311 -8.18 -25.22 -1.31
N SER A 312 -8.79 -24.53 -0.34
CA SER A 312 -8.12 -24.20 0.93
C SER A 312 -7.62 -25.46 1.62
N THR A 313 -6.35 -25.46 2.04
CA THR A 313 -5.75 -26.55 2.81
C THR A 313 -5.95 -26.38 4.32
N GLY A 314 -6.46 -25.23 4.78
CA GLY A 314 -6.56 -24.88 6.20
C GLY A 314 -5.23 -24.75 6.94
N SER A 315 -4.11 -24.71 6.21
CA SER A 315 -2.76 -24.55 6.73
C SER A 315 -1.97 -23.61 5.83
N TRP A 316 -0.95 -22.97 6.40
CA TRP A 316 0.04 -22.15 5.71
C TRP A 316 1.42 -22.41 6.35
N ALA A 317 2.50 -22.13 5.64
CA ALA A 317 3.86 -22.15 6.21
C ALA A 317 4.85 -21.44 5.29
N TRP A 318 5.64 -20.50 5.81
CA TRP A 318 6.63 -19.80 5.01
C TRP A 318 7.75 -20.73 4.49
N GLY A 319 8.15 -20.50 3.24
CA GLY A 319 9.17 -21.27 2.53
C GLY A 319 8.62 -22.48 1.77
N ASN A 320 7.30 -22.67 1.72
CA ASN A 320 6.67 -23.86 1.14
C ASN A 320 6.45 -23.78 -0.39
N GLY A 321 6.76 -22.63 -1.02
CA GLY A 321 6.61 -22.41 -2.46
C GLY A 321 5.16 -22.22 -2.92
N ARG A 322 4.31 -21.61 -2.08
CA ARG A 322 2.90 -21.30 -2.40
C ARG A 322 2.61 -19.84 -2.06
N TYR A 323 1.36 -19.47 -2.28
CA TYR A 323 0.84 -18.17 -1.91
C TYR A 323 -0.24 -18.43 -0.89
N ASP A 324 0.04 -18.25 0.40
CA ASP A 324 -0.90 -18.58 1.46
C ASP A 324 -1.54 -17.31 2.06
N ILE A 325 -2.87 -17.30 2.21
CA ILE A 325 -3.52 -16.34 3.09
C ILE A 325 -3.51 -16.95 4.50
N ALA A 326 -2.56 -16.50 5.33
CA ALA A 326 -2.39 -16.96 6.70
C ALA A 326 -3.48 -16.45 7.66
N GLY A 327 -4.09 -15.30 7.36
CA GLY A 327 -5.11 -14.68 8.21
C GLY A 327 -4.53 -14.11 9.51
N PHE A 328 -5.28 -14.16 10.61
CA PHE A 328 -4.87 -13.56 11.89
C PHE A 328 -3.85 -14.42 12.64
N GLN A 329 -2.60 -13.96 12.72
CA GLN A 329 -1.49 -14.76 13.25
C GLN A 329 -0.83 -14.16 14.50
N SER A 330 -0.68 -14.99 15.53
CA SER A 330 -0.09 -14.57 16.80
C SER A 330 1.38 -14.15 16.63
N ASN A 331 1.86 -13.22 17.46
CA ASN A 331 3.28 -12.82 17.43
C ASN A 331 4.24 -14.01 17.60
N ALA A 332 3.86 -15.01 18.41
CA ALA A 332 4.64 -16.23 18.57
C ALA A 332 4.68 -17.09 17.28
N THR A 333 3.58 -17.13 16.52
CA THR A 333 3.56 -17.77 15.19
C THR A 333 4.50 -17.04 14.23
N MET A 334 4.45 -15.70 14.22
CA MET A 334 5.30 -14.88 13.36
C MET A 334 6.79 -15.10 13.63
N VAL A 335 7.20 -15.03 14.91
CA VAL A 335 8.59 -15.29 15.32
C VAL A 335 9.01 -16.72 14.96
N SER A 336 8.11 -17.70 15.06
CA SER A 336 8.39 -19.09 14.66
C SER A 336 8.57 -19.27 13.15
N GLN A 337 7.83 -18.52 12.32
CA GLN A 337 7.85 -18.64 10.86
C GLN A 337 8.94 -17.79 10.21
N PHE A 338 9.27 -16.62 10.75
CA PHE A 338 10.19 -15.65 10.11
C PHE A 338 11.42 -15.29 10.97
N GLY A 339 11.48 -15.75 12.23
CA GLY A 339 12.48 -15.31 13.21
C GLY A 339 12.21 -13.91 13.79
N SER A 340 11.17 -13.21 13.34
CA SER A 340 10.82 -11.83 13.72
C SER A 340 9.33 -11.66 14.00
N GLY A 341 8.98 -10.73 14.88
CA GLY A 341 7.61 -10.45 15.30
C GLY A 341 7.02 -9.14 14.75
N TRP A 342 5.75 -8.93 15.06
CA TRP A 342 4.99 -7.71 14.76
C TRP A 342 5.59 -6.47 15.45
N GLY A 343 5.70 -5.35 14.73
CA GLY A 343 5.89 -4.03 15.32
C GLY A 343 4.59 -3.47 15.91
N ALA A 344 4.67 -2.48 16.80
CA ALA A 344 3.51 -1.92 17.50
C ALA A 344 2.51 -1.17 16.59
N THR A 345 2.80 -1.04 15.30
CA THR A 345 1.99 -0.32 14.30
C THR A 345 1.73 -1.13 13.02
N THR A 346 2.24 -2.37 12.94
CA THR A 346 2.10 -3.25 11.78
C THR A 346 0.73 -3.94 11.80
N LEU A 347 -0.14 -3.58 10.86
CA LEU A 347 -1.52 -4.09 10.76
C LEU A 347 -1.56 -5.42 10.01
N ALA A 348 -0.84 -5.51 8.91
CA ALA A 348 -0.68 -6.72 8.10
C ALA A 348 0.63 -6.64 7.31
N VAL A 349 1.06 -7.76 6.75
CA VAL A 349 2.25 -7.82 5.87
C VAL A 349 2.03 -8.88 4.79
N CYS A 350 2.52 -8.59 3.59
CA CYS A 350 2.76 -9.54 2.51
C CYS A 350 4.28 -9.86 2.43
N TRP A 351 4.70 -11.03 2.91
CA TRP A 351 6.06 -11.52 2.65
C TRP A 351 6.14 -12.01 1.22
N LYS A 352 7.21 -11.67 0.51
CA LYS A 352 7.42 -12.11 -0.88
C LYS A 352 8.77 -12.76 -1.06
N ARG A 353 8.79 -13.88 -1.79
CA ARG A 353 9.99 -14.58 -2.23
C ARG A 353 10.08 -14.58 -3.75
N TRP A 354 11.24 -14.21 -4.27
CA TRP A 354 11.54 -14.19 -5.71
C TRP A 354 12.84 -14.94 -6.00
N ASP A 355 12.92 -15.51 -7.19
CA ASP A 355 14.19 -16.00 -7.74
C ASP A 355 14.91 -14.92 -8.58
N TRP A 356 16.15 -15.21 -8.94
CA TRP A 356 17.02 -14.36 -9.77
C TRP A 356 16.48 -14.08 -11.18
N THR A 357 15.46 -14.79 -11.65
CA THR A 357 14.79 -14.51 -12.93
C THR A 357 13.69 -13.47 -12.77
N GLY A 358 13.31 -13.11 -11.55
CA GLY A 358 12.11 -12.32 -11.24
C GLY A 358 10.82 -13.16 -11.27
N PHE A 359 10.91 -14.48 -11.14
CA PHE A 359 9.76 -15.33 -10.89
C PHE A 359 9.34 -15.16 -9.43
N SER A 360 8.06 -14.91 -9.18
CA SER A 360 7.55 -14.87 -7.81
C SER A 360 7.32 -16.31 -7.37
N VAL A 361 8.05 -16.75 -6.35
CA VAL A 361 8.06 -18.16 -5.90
C VAL A 361 6.92 -18.39 -4.91
N GLU A 362 6.68 -17.40 -4.05
CA GLU A 362 5.81 -17.50 -2.89
C GLU A 362 5.45 -16.11 -2.38
N SER A 363 4.23 -15.94 -1.88
CA SER A 363 3.84 -14.74 -1.15
C SER A 363 2.75 -15.01 -0.13
N ASP A 364 3.07 -14.77 1.13
CA ASP A 364 2.19 -15.07 2.27
C ASP A 364 1.66 -13.78 2.88
N ILE A 365 0.37 -13.79 3.24
CA ILE A 365 -0.32 -12.62 3.79
C ILE A 365 -0.88 -12.94 5.18
N ALA A 366 -0.39 -12.23 6.20
CA ALA A 366 -0.88 -12.34 7.57
C ALA A 366 -1.33 -10.99 8.13
N MET A 367 -2.30 -11.04 9.04
CA MET A 367 -2.89 -9.88 9.73
C MET A 367 -2.61 -9.96 11.24
N ASN A 368 -2.38 -8.81 11.86
CA ASN A 368 -1.98 -8.74 13.26
C ASN A 368 -3.20 -8.73 14.21
N PRO A 369 -3.39 -9.77 15.06
CA PRO A 369 -4.53 -9.88 15.96
C PRO A 369 -4.44 -8.96 17.19
N ALA A 370 -3.38 -8.18 17.36
CA ALA A 370 -3.29 -7.15 18.40
C ALA A 370 -4.24 -5.96 18.14
N PHE A 371 -4.68 -5.78 16.90
CA PHE A 371 -5.63 -4.74 16.51
C PHE A 371 -7.07 -5.27 16.50
N SER A 372 -8.04 -4.37 16.64
CA SER A 372 -9.46 -4.70 16.50
C SER A 372 -9.91 -4.48 15.06
N TRP A 373 -10.57 -5.49 14.49
CA TRP A 373 -10.87 -5.58 13.06
C TRP A 373 -12.37 -5.58 12.79
N THR A 374 -12.76 -5.07 11.62
CA THR A 374 -14.12 -5.13 11.10
C THR A 374 -14.09 -5.26 9.58
N THR A 375 -15.12 -5.87 9.00
CA THR A 375 -15.42 -5.83 7.55
C THR A 375 -16.51 -4.80 7.23
N ASN A 376 -16.93 -4.00 8.22
CA ASN A 376 -17.94 -2.98 8.06
C ASN A 376 -17.32 -1.58 7.92
N ASP A 377 -17.47 -1.01 6.72
CA ASP A 377 -16.98 0.32 6.36
C ASP A 377 -17.56 1.44 7.27
N TYR A 378 -18.80 1.33 7.73
CA TYR A 378 -19.39 2.33 8.63
C TYR A 378 -18.75 2.29 10.03
N ASP A 379 -18.43 1.10 10.53
CA ASP A 379 -17.75 0.94 11.82
C ASP A 379 -16.31 1.47 11.73
N THR A 380 -15.60 1.23 10.62
CA THR A 380 -14.31 1.87 10.34
C THR A 380 -14.45 3.40 10.29
N TYR A 381 -15.44 3.93 9.55
CA TYR A 381 -15.60 5.37 9.41
C TYR A 381 -15.91 6.08 10.76
N SER A 382 -16.64 5.40 11.65
CA SER A 382 -17.15 5.98 12.90
C SER A 382 -16.31 5.68 14.15
N ASN A 383 -15.40 4.70 14.11
CA ASN A 383 -14.57 4.30 15.25
C ASN A 383 -13.09 4.16 14.85
N ALA A 384 -12.28 5.13 15.29
CA ALA A 384 -10.83 5.22 15.03
C ALA A 384 -10.00 4.00 15.49
N ASN A 385 -10.57 3.10 16.29
CA ASN A 385 -9.90 1.90 16.79
C ASN A 385 -10.28 0.60 16.05
N LEU A 386 -11.20 0.66 15.08
CA LEU A 386 -11.58 -0.49 14.25
C LEU A 386 -10.93 -0.37 12.88
N PHE A 387 -10.10 -1.34 12.53
CA PHE A 387 -9.41 -1.39 11.24
C PHE A 387 -10.21 -2.21 10.23
N ASN A 388 -10.34 -1.69 9.01
CA ASN A 388 -11.04 -2.37 7.94
C ASN A 388 -10.18 -3.52 7.39
N ALA A 389 -10.67 -4.74 7.56
CA ALA A 389 -9.97 -5.94 7.15
C ALA A 389 -9.91 -6.06 5.62
N ASP A 390 -11.00 -5.74 4.92
CA ASP A 390 -11.11 -5.89 3.46
C ASP A 390 -10.20 -4.90 2.72
N ARG A 391 -10.18 -3.65 3.18
CA ARG A 391 -9.24 -2.62 2.72
C ARG A 391 -7.79 -3.04 2.88
N THR A 392 -7.46 -3.63 4.03
CA THR A 392 -6.10 -4.07 4.35
C THR A 392 -5.72 -5.29 3.52
N LEU A 393 -6.63 -6.24 3.35
CA LEU A 393 -6.41 -7.44 2.55
C LEU A 393 -6.29 -7.12 1.05
N LEU A 394 -7.07 -6.15 0.54
CA LEU A 394 -6.96 -5.65 -0.84
C LEU A 394 -5.60 -4.99 -1.11
N HIS A 395 -5.02 -4.32 -0.10
CA HIS A 395 -3.66 -3.76 -0.10
C HIS A 395 -2.59 -4.88 -0.13
N GLU A 396 -2.59 -5.80 0.84
CA GLU A 396 -1.61 -6.89 0.87
C GLU A 396 -1.67 -7.79 -0.38
N VAL A 397 -2.86 -8.06 -0.92
CA VAL A 397 -3.03 -8.84 -2.15
C VAL A 397 -2.38 -8.13 -3.34
N GLY A 398 -2.41 -6.81 -3.44
CA GLY A 398 -1.73 -6.12 -4.53
C GLY A 398 -0.20 -6.14 -4.40
N HIS A 399 0.34 -6.14 -3.17
CA HIS A 399 1.76 -6.39 -2.96
C HIS A 399 2.19 -7.74 -3.54
N SER A 400 1.39 -8.81 -3.38
CA SER A 400 1.74 -10.17 -3.83
C SER A 400 2.03 -10.29 -5.33
N TRP A 401 1.42 -9.46 -6.19
CA TRP A 401 1.75 -9.44 -7.62
C TRP A 401 2.94 -8.54 -7.97
N GLY A 402 3.34 -7.68 -7.03
CA GLY A 402 4.51 -6.82 -7.14
C GLY A 402 4.27 -5.32 -7.00
N LEU A 403 3.05 -4.87 -6.71
CA LEU A 403 2.75 -3.45 -6.57
C LEU A 403 3.43 -2.84 -5.32
N ASP A 404 3.92 -1.62 -5.45
CA ASP A 404 4.55 -0.86 -4.36
C ASP A 404 3.54 0.14 -3.75
N HIS A 405 3.96 0.91 -2.74
CA HIS A 405 3.12 1.98 -2.19
C HIS A 405 2.96 3.20 -3.11
N GLN A 406 1.82 3.88 -2.94
CA GLN A 406 1.54 5.15 -3.61
C GLN A 406 0.88 6.16 -2.68
N PHE A 407 1.66 7.14 -2.25
CA PHE A 407 1.26 8.11 -1.22
C PHE A 407 0.73 9.43 -1.76
N ASN A 408 1.04 9.73 -3.02
CA ASN A 408 0.76 11.01 -3.66
C ASN A 408 -0.54 11.02 -4.50
N PHE A 409 -1.20 9.85 -4.62
CA PHE A 409 -2.50 9.69 -5.25
C PHE A 409 -3.52 9.10 -4.27
N LEU A 410 -4.80 9.11 -4.64
CA LEU A 410 -5.73 8.17 -4.03
C LEU A 410 -5.35 6.78 -4.58
N SER A 411 -5.10 5.83 -3.68
CA SER A 411 -4.67 4.46 -4.01
C SER A 411 -5.04 3.50 -2.88
N VAL A 412 -5.22 2.21 -3.16
CA VAL A 412 -5.28 1.16 -2.14
C VAL A 412 -3.94 1.00 -1.42
N MET A 413 -2.86 1.28 -2.14
CA MET A 413 -1.46 1.26 -1.69
C MET A 413 -1.01 2.53 -0.99
N ASN A 414 -1.93 3.47 -0.77
CA ASN A 414 -1.71 4.57 0.15
C ASN A 414 -2.07 4.14 1.58
N TYR A 415 -1.25 4.52 2.55
CA TYR A 415 -1.64 4.49 3.96
C TYR A 415 -2.62 5.62 4.29
N ALA A 416 -3.82 5.57 3.70
CA ALA A 416 -4.87 6.55 3.90
C ALA A 416 -5.15 6.78 5.42
N PRO A 417 -5.40 8.04 5.85
CA PRO A 417 -5.79 8.34 7.22
C PRO A 417 -7.04 7.55 7.63
N HIS A 418 -7.11 7.10 8.88
CA HIS A 418 -8.00 6.02 9.36
C HIS A 418 -9.43 6.06 8.78
N LYS A 419 -10.14 7.19 8.89
CA LYS A 419 -11.54 7.32 8.41
C LYS A 419 -11.74 7.02 6.91
N TYR A 420 -10.70 7.18 6.08
CA TYR A 420 -10.75 6.89 4.65
C TYR A 420 -10.45 5.42 4.32
N ARG A 421 -9.96 4.64 5.30
CA ARG A 421 -9.80 3.18 5.17
C ARG A 421 -11.16 2.45 5.15
N ALA A 422 -12.26 3.16 5.39
CA ALA A 422 -13.63 2.74 5.12
C ALA A 422 -13.97 2.65 3.62
N TYR A 423 -13.08 3.07 2.71
CA TYR A 423 -13.29 2.96 1.26
C TYR A 423 -12.42 1.83 0.68
N THR A 424 -12.98 0.62 0.65
CA THR A 424 -12.36 -0.56 0.03
C THR A 424 -12.47 -0.49 -1.50
N VAL A 425 -11.70 0.42 -2.09
CA VAL A 425 -11.69 0.70 -3.54
C VAL A 425 -10.29 0.62 -4.14
N LEU A 426 -10.22 0.11 -5.38
CA LEU A 426 -9.09 0.31 -6.28
C LEU A 426 -9.35 1.58 -7.09
N SER A 427 -8.41 2.52 -7.05
CA SER A 427 -8.43 3.83 -7.71
C SER A 427 -7.92 3.77 -9.15
N GLY A 428 -7.97 4.89 -9.87
CA GLY A 428 -7.34 5.05 -11.17
C GLY A 428 -5.84 4.68 -11.15
N ASP A 429 -5.15 4.94 -10.04
CA ASP A 429 -3.74 4.58 -9.87
C ASP A 429 -3.56 3.05 -9.83
N ASP A 430 -4.22 2.38 -8.88
CA ASP A 430 -4.13 0.92 -8.68
C ASP A 430 -4.55 0.14 -9.95
N THR A 431 -5.65 0.56 -10.56
CA THR A 431 -6.29 -0.12 -11.69
C THR A 431 -5.54 0.06 -13.00
N MET A 432 -4.71 1.10 -13.10
CA MET A 432 -3.81 1.29 -14.23
C MET A 432 -2.46 0.63 -13.97
N ALA A 433 -1.98 0.60 -12.73
CA ALA A 433 -0.78 -0.15 -12.34
C ALA A 433 -0.85 -1.62 -12.73
N VAL A 434 -1.93 -2.31 -12.36
CA VAL A 434 -2.09 -3.74 -12.68
C VAL A 434 -2.19 -3.99 -14.20
N ARG A 435 -2.80 -3.07 -14.95
CA ARG A 435 -2.89 -3.16 -16.42
C ARG A 435 -1.56 -2.87 -17.11
N ALA A 436 -0.76 -1.94 -16.59
CA ALA A 436 0.59 -1.69 -17.09
C ALA A 436 1.54 -2.86 -16.77
N ALA A 437 1.35 -3.48 -15.61
CA ALA A 437 2.08 -4.68 -15.23
C ALA A 437 1.72 -5.90 -16.10
N PHE A 438 0.43 -6.08 -16.42
CA PHE A 438 -0.12 -7.28 -17.07
C PHE A 438 -0.98 -6.94 -18.31
N SER A 439 -0.42 -6.17 -19.24
CA SER A 439 -1.12 -5.63 -20.41
C SER A 439 -1.91 -6.69 -21.20
N GLY A 440 -1.30 -7.83 -21.51
CA GLY A 440 -1.91 -8.97 -22.19
C GLY A 440 -3.03 -9.70 -21.42
N ARG A 441 -3.36 -9.25 -20.21
CA ARG A 441 -4.46 -9.76 -19.36
C ARG A 441 -5.44 -8.67 -18.94
N THR A 442 -5.37 -7.49 -19.54
CA THR A 442 -6.27 -6.37 -19.26
C THR A 442 -7.73 -6.78 -19.53
N VAL A 443 -8.60 -6.57 -18.54
CA VAL A 443 -10.04 -6.80 -18.69
C VAL A 443 -10.73 -5.52 -19.14
N ASN A 444 -11.27 -5.54 -20.36
CA ASN A 444 -11.98 -4.40 -20.95
C ASN A 444 -13.28 -4.09 -20.19
N ARG A 445 -13.41 -2.84 -19.73
CA ARG A 445 -14.59 -2.31 -19.03
C ARG A 445 -14.75 -0.80 -19.17
N THR A 446 -15.98 -0.34 -18.95
CA THR A 446 -16.35 1.03 -18.58
C THR A 446 -16.48 1.09 -17.06
N ASP A 447 -15.88 2.09 -16.43
CA ASP A 447 -15.77 2.19 -14.97
C ASP A 447 -15.40 3.64 -14.60
N LEU A 448 -16.25 4.30 -13.80
CA LEU A 448 -16.11 5.68 -13.35
C LEU A 448 -16.07 5.71 -11.81
N GLY A 449 -14.93 6.01 -11.20
CA GLY A 449 -14.86 6.29 -9.77
C GLY A 449 -15.41 7.67 -9.41
N VAL A 450 -16.06 7.79 -8.24
CA VAL A 450 -16.37 9.08 -7.61
C VAL A 450 -15.95 9.07 -6.14
N ALA A 451 -15.19 10.09 -5.72
CA ALA A 451 -14.77 10.26 -4.33
C ALA A 451 -15.12 11.67 -3.83
N LEU A 452 -15.85 11.76 -2.71
CA LEU A 452 -16.10 13.03 -1.99
C LEU A 452 -14.99 13.32 -0.96
N TYR A 453 -13.77 12.90 -1.31
CA TYR A 453 -12.48 13.15 -0.67
C TYR A 453 -11.39 13.13 -1.75
N TYR A 454 -10.20 13.61 -1.43
CA TYR A 454 -9.08 13.75 -2.38
C TYR A 454 -7.74 13.69 -1.64
N ASN A 455 -6.68 13.30 -2.35
CA ASN A 455 -5.30 13.37 -1.85
C ASN A 455 -4.87 14.84 -1.69
N THR A 456 -4.21 15.15 -0.58
CA THR A 456 -3.65 16.46 -0.21
C THR A 456 -2.13 16.41 0.07
N GLY A 457 -1.47 15.33 -0.33
CA GLY A 457 -0.05 15.06 -0.15
C GLY A 457 0.21 13.63 0.36
N PHE A 458 1.47 13.36 0.65
CA PHE A 458 1.95 12.12 1.27
C PHE A 458 1.09 11.67 2.45
N GLN A 459 0.50 10.48 2.34
CA GLN A 459 -0.38 9.85 3.36
C GLN A 459 -1.55 10.73 3.85
N SER A 460 -1.90 11.78 3.11
CA SER A 460 -2.77 12.86 3.59
C SER A 460 -3.94 13.02 2.65
N TYR A 461 -5.15 12.78 3.16
CA TYR A 461 -6.41 12.93 2.42
C TYR A 461 -7.31 13.96 3.11
N SER A 462 -8.09 14.71 2.32
CA SER A 462 -9.07 15.69 2.79
C SER A 462 -10.47 15.43 2.23
N ASP A 463 -11.51 15.77 3.01
CA ASP A 463 -12.91 15.70 2.54
C ASP A 463 -13.18 16.80 1.49
N SER A 464 -14.11 16.53 0.57
CA SER A 464 -14.67 17.59 -0.27
C SER A 464 -15.28 18.71 0.56
N THR A 465 -15.04 19.95 0.14
CA THR A 465 -15.43 21.15 0.85
C THR A 465 -16.85 21.59 0.53
N LEU A 466 -17.66 21.81 1.55
CA LEU A 466 -18.99 22.41 1.45
C LEU A 466 -18.91 23.91 1.79
N ASN A 467 -19.47 24.77 0.92
CA ASN A 467 -19.41 26.22 1.14
C ASN A 467 -20.29 26.74 2.29
N LYS A 468 -21.26 25.94 2.75
CA LYS A 468 -22.09 26.19 3.94
C LYS A 468 -22.65 24.88 4.49
N ILE A 469 -22.90 24.85 5.81
CA ILE A 469 -23.48 23.70 6.52
C ILE A 469 -24.91 23.95 7.03
N TYR A 470 -25.45 25.16 6.85
CA TYR A 470 -26.87 25.47 7.08
C TYR A 470 -27.45 25.97 5.76
N VAL A 471 -28.51 25.32 5.27
CA VAL A 471 -29.07 25.56 3.93
C VAL A 471 -30.58 25.66 4.04
N ARG A 472 -31.18 26.72 3.48
CA ARG A 472 -32.63 26.79 3.39
C ARG A 472 -33.14 25.79 2.36
N LYS A 473 -34.39 25.35 2.50
CA LYS A 473 -35.12 24.81 1.36
C LYS A 473 -35.10 25.84 0.20
N GLY A 474 -34.93 25.36 -1.04
CA GLY A 474 -34.77 26.20 -2.23
C GLY A 474 -33.37 26.82 -2.45
N ASP A 475 -32.51 26.90 -1.42
CA ASP A 475 -31.14 27.43 -1.56
C ASP A 475 -30.23 26.48 -2.38
N THR A 476 -29.18 27.05 -2.98
CA THR A 476 -28.06 26.26 -3.52
C THR A 476 -26.97 26.00 -2.50
N ILE A 477 -26.35 24.81 -2.55
CA ILE A 477 -25.08 24.45 -1.91
C ILE A 477 -23.99 24.18 -2.97
N ARG A 478 -22.73 24.49 -2.66
CA ARG A 478 -21.58 24.14 -3.49
C ARG A 478 -20.69 23.11 -2.79
N ILE A 479 -20.45 21.99 -3.46
CA ILE A 479 -19.40 21.02 -3.14
C ILE A 479 -18.19 21.33 -4.04
N SER A 480 -16.99 21.39 -3.46
CA SER A 480 -15.73 21.57 -4.19
C SER A 480 -14.70 20.53 -3.74
N ASN A 481 -13.70 20.28 -4.58
CA ASN A 481 -12.64 19.30 -4.34
C ASN A 481 -13.21 17.88 -4.14
N PHE A 482 -14.10 17.47 -5.04
CA PHE A 482 -14.45 16.05 -5.21
C PHE A 482 -13.74 15.50 -6.43
N MET A 483 -13.35 14.22 -6.36
CA MET A 483 -12.70 13.52 -7.44
C MET A 483 -13.71 12.76 -8.29
N VAL A 484 -13.48 12.76 -9.60
CA VAL A 484 -14.15 11.91 -10.59
C VAL A 484 -13.07 11.29 -11.45
N GLU A 485 -12.99 9.97 -11.56
CA GLU A 485 -11.90 9.28 -12.25
C GLU A 485 -12.41 8.20 -13.21
N ASN A 486 -11.68 7.94 -14.29
CA ASN A 486 -11.94 6.83 -15.20
C ASN A 486 -10.94 5.70 -14.95
N THR A 487 -11.34 4.80 -14.06
CA THR A 487 -10.74 3.49 -13.74
C THR A 487 -10.94 2.46 -14.86
N GLY A 488 -11.69 2.80 -15.91
CA GLY A 488 -11.99 1.94 -17.05
C GLY A 488 -10.85 1.78 -18.06
N THR A 489 -11.19 1.16 -19.19
CA THR A 489 -10.25 0.90 -20.31
C THR A 489 -10.46 1.80 -21.52
N THR A 490 -11.55 2.57 -21.56
CA THR A 490 -11.95 3.40 -22.70
C THR A 490 -12.39 4.78 -22.23
N THR A 491 -12.37 5.77 -23.13
CA THR A 491 -12.91 7.11 -22.85
C THR A 491 -14.41 7.04 -22.60
N ILE A 492 -14.84 7.56 -21.45
CA ILE A 492 -16.25 7.67 -21.09
C ILE A 492 -16.76 8.97 -21.71
N ASN A 493 -17.67 8.89 -22.68
CA ASN A 493 -18.15 10.07 -23.41
C ASN A 493 -19.17 10.93 -22.65
N THR A 494 -19.88 10.36 -21.67
CA THR A 494 -20.88 11.10 -20.86
C THR A 494 -20.82 10.69 -19.38
N PRO A 495 -19.67 10.90 -18.70
CA PRO A 495 -19.51 10.52 -17.30
C PRO A 495 -20.51 11.32 -16.46
N THR A 496 -21.32 10.60 -15.70
CA THR A 496 -22.53 11.14 -15.07
C THR A 496 -22.56 10.77 -13.60
N ILE A 497 -22.87 11.73 -12.74
CA ILE A 497 -22.94 11.59 -11.28
C ILE A 497 -24.30 12.12 -10.82
N ARG A 498 -25.05 11.29 -10.12
CA ARG A 498 -26.29 11.63 -9.42
C ARG A 498 -25.98 12.02 -7.99
N TRP A 499 -26.67 13.05 -7.50
CA TRP A 499 -26.40 13.67 -6.21
C TRP A 499 -27.61 13.54 -5.30
N TYR A 500 -27.34 13.26 -4.04
CA TYR A 500 -28.36 12.94 -3.05
C TYR A 500 -28.06 13.61 -1.70
N LEU A 501 -29.13 13.88 -0.94
CA LEU A 501 -29.06 13.99 0.51
C LEU A 501 -29.34 12.60 1.11
N VAL A 502 -28.51 12.15 2.04
CA VAL A 502 -28.68 10.89 2.77
C VAL A 502 -28.65 11.14 4.27
N PRO A 503 -29.46 10.43 5.08
CA PRO A 503 -29.49 10.65 6.53
C PRO A 503 -28.20 10.15 7.21
N ASN A 504 -27.60 9.08 6.67
CA ASN A 504 -26.41 8.41 7.22
C ASN A 504 -25.39 8.13 6.11
N ILE A 505 -24.11 8.15 6.47
CA ILE A 505 -23.02 7.60 5.66
C ILE A 505 -23.23 6.09 5.48
N ASN A 506 -22.80 5.56 4.33
CA ASN A 506 -22.93 4.16 3.90
C ASN A 506 -24.39 3.64 3.89
N SER A 507 -25.38 4.53 3.75
CA SER A 507 -26.77 4.13 3.60
C SER A 507 -27.51 4.95 2.56
N TRP A 508 -28.06 4.25 1.57
CA TRP A 508 -29.03 4.81 0.62
C TRP A 508 -30.48 4.83 1.15
N GLY A 509 -30.71 4.37 2.38
CA GLY A 509 -32.03 4.39 3.01
C GLY A 509 -32.56 5.82 3.16
N SER A 510 -33.79 6.06 2.68
CA SER A 510 -34.43 7.39 2.73
C SER A 510 -33.64 8.51 2.04
N ASN A 511 -32.83 8.18 1.03
CA ASN A 511 -32.12 9.18 0.21
C ASN A 511 -33.08 10.13 -0.52
N ARG A 512 -32.59 11.31 -0.88
CA ARG A 512 -33.33 12.32 -1.64
C ARG A 512 -32.45 12.84 -2.77
N TYR A 513 -32.84 12.58 -4.01
CA TYR A 513 -32.17 13.11 -5.19
C TYR A 513 -32.23 14.64 -5.24
N ILE A 514 -31.08 15.29 -5.46
CA ILE A 514 -30.93 16.76 -5.52
C ILE A 514 -30.27 17.26 -6.81
N GLY A 515 -29.96 16.37 -7.75
CA GLY A 515 -29.50 16.76 -9.08
C GLY A 515 -28.57 15.75 -9.75
N THR A 516 -28.25 16.01 -11.00
CA THR A 516 -27.26 15.26 -11.78
C THR A 516 -26.18 16.22 -12.29
N THR A 517 -24.96 15.73 -12.43
CA THR A 517 -23.86 16.37 -13.14
C THR A 517 -23.41 15.41 -14.24
N THR A 518 -23.31 15.91 -15.47
CA THR A 518 -22.78 15.18 -16.62
C THR A 518 -21.68 16.03 -17.23
N HIS A 519 -20.55 15.42 -17.57
CA HIS A 519 -19.44 16.08 -18.25
C HIS A 519 -19.33 15.57 -19.70
N SER A 520 -18.52 16.24 -20.51
CA SER A 520 -18.47 16.04 -21.98
C SER A 520 -17.63 14.86 -22.46
N SER A 521 -16.66 14.40 -21.66
CA SER A 521 -15.81 13.23 -21.91
C SER A 521 -14.77 13.08 -20.80
N LEU A 522 -14.47 11.87 -20.33
CA LEU A 522 -13.31 11.60 -19.46
C LEU A 522 -12.46 10.48 -20.08
N ALA A 523 -11.24 10.80 -20.49
CA ALA A 523 -10.30 9.83 -21.06
C ALA A 523 -9.94 8.75 -20.04
N ARG A 524 -9.45 7.58 -20.51
CA ARG A 524 -8.81 6.57 -19.65
C ARG A 524 -7.69 7.22 -18.84
N ASP A 525 -7.49 6.81 -17.60
CA ASP A 525 -6.41 7.32 -16.74
C ASP A 525 -6.45 8.85 -16.51
N HIS A 526 -7.65 9.43 -16.59
CA HIS A 526 -7.86 10.81 -16.24
C HIS A 526 -8.82 10.90 -15.06
N TYR A 527 -8.56 11.89 -14.22
CA TYR A 527 -9.45 12.31 -13.16
C TYR A 527 -9.63 13.83 -13.18
N TRP A 528 -10.69 14.28 -12.54
CA TRP A 528 -10.92 15.69 -12.25
C TRP A 528 -11.02 15.88 -10.74
N LEU A 529 -10.28 16.84 -10.20
CA LEU A 529 -10.64 17.48 -8.93
C LEU A 529 -11.53 18.68 -9.26
N THR A 530 -12.82 18.58 -8.94
CA THR A 530 -13.83 19.51 -9.48
C THR A 530 -14.87 19.96 -8.45
N ALA A 531 -15.85 20.74 -8.89
CA ALA A 531 -16.81 21.40 -8.03
C ALA A 531 -18.19 21.56 -8.70
N ARG A 532 -19.25 21.46 -7.90
CA ARG A 532 -20.64 21.49 -8.35
C ARG A 532 -21.50 22.31 -7.40
N THR A 533 -22.39 23.11 -7.97
CA THR A 533 -23.47 23.77 -7.25
C THR A 533 -24.77 23.00 -7.49
N LEU A 534 -25.51 22.69 -6.43
CA LEU A 534 -26.77 21.94 -6.44
C LEU A 534 -27.84 22.71 -5.66
N THR A 535 -29.10 22.62 -6.08
CA THR A 535 -30.24 23.24 -5.38
C THR A 535 -30.87 22.23 -4.43
N ILE A 536 -31.13 22.62 -3.18
CA ILE A 536 -31.88 21.80 -2.23
C ILE A 536 -33.39 21.92 -2.56
N PRO A 537 -34.09 20.83 -2.89
CA PRO A 537 -35.51 20.88 -3.23
C PRO A 537 -36.36 21.46 -2.09
N GLU A 538 -37.37 22.27 -2.43
CA GLU A 538 -38.31 22.85 -1.45
C GLU A 538 -39.06 21.80 -0.62
N SER A 539 -39.26 20.61 -1.18
CA SER A 539 -39.88 19.46 -0.51
C SER A 539 -38.95 18.70 0.45
N THR A 540 -37.71 19.16 0.68
CA THR A 540 -36.76 18.52 1.59
C THR A 540 -37.18 18.76 3.06
N PRO A 541 -37.48 17.72 3.85
CA PRO A 541 -37.81 17.91 5.27
C PRO A 541 -36.63 18.50 6.04
N THR A 542 -36.93 19.34 7.02
CA THR A 542 -35.94 19.92 7.94
C THR A 542 -35.18 18.82 8.67
N GLY A 543 -33.85 18.89 8.71
CA GLY A 543 -33.02 17.85 9.33
C GLY A 543 -31.55 17.88 8.92
N TRP A 544 -30.75 17.00 9.53
CA TRP A 544 -29.35 16.78 9.17
C TRP A 544 -29.22 15.74 8.06
N TYR A 545 -28.40 16.03 7.06
CA TYR A 545 -28.10 15.14 5.94
C TYR A 545 -26.62 15.18 5.60
N TYR A 546 -26.05 14.07 5.16
CA TYR A 546 -24.81 14.06 4.38
C TYR A 546 -25.13 14.29 2.91
N ILE A 547 -24.17 14.79 2.15
CA ILE A 547 -24.24 14.80 0.68
C ILE A 547 -23.59 13.52 0.17
N GLY A 548 -24.27 12.84 -0.75
CA GLY A 548 -23.74 11.68 -1.44
C GLY A 548 -23.74 11.79 -2.95
N ALA A 549 -22.72 11.20 -3.56
CA ALA A 549 -22.56 11.07 -5.00
C ALA A 549 -22.65 9.59 -5.39
N PHE A 550 -23.46 9.29 -6.41
CA PHE A 550 -23.58 7.97 -7.02
C PHE A 550 -23.34 8.08 -8.51
N VAL A 551 -22.66 7.10 -9.11
CA VAL A 551 -22.40 7.09 -10.54
C VAL A 551 -23.68 6.75 -11.31
N GLY A 552 -24.01 7.61 -12.27
CA GLY A 552 -25.14 7.46 -13.19
C GLY A 552 -24.73 7.10 -14.61
N THR A 553 -23.44 6.78 -14.83
CA THR A 553 -22.89 6.38 -16.14
C THR A 553 -23.43 5.01 -16.55
N SER A 554 -23.89 4.89 -17.79
CA SER A 554 -24.37 3.62 -18.36
C SER A 554 -23.22 2.68 -18.71
N GLY A 555 -23.38 1.38 -18.43
CA GLY A 555 -22.37 0.36 -18.73
C GLY A 555 -21.26 0.24 -17.67
N ASP A 556 -21.35 1.03 -16.60
CA ASP A 556 -20.56 0.84 -15.40
C ASP A 556 -21.06 -0.41 -14.64
N SER A 557 -20.13 -1.29 -14.25
CA SER A 557 -20.40 -2.55 -13.55
C SER A 557 -19.57 -2.73 -12.27
N VAL A 558 -18.87 -1.69 -11.82
CA VAL A 558 -18.00 -1.75 -10.63
C VAL A 558 -18.65 -0.97 -9.50
N TRP A 559 -19.55 -1.62 -8.77
CA TRP A 559 -20.31 -0.96 -7.71
C TRP A 559 -19.45 -0.41 -6.56
N GLN A 560 -18.22 -0.93 -6.35
CA GLN A 560 -17.34 -0.56 -5.25
C GLN A 560 -16.95 0.93 -5.20
N ASN A 561 -16.61 1.53 -6.33
CA ASN A 561 -16.17 2.94 -6.47
C ASN A 561 -17.28 3.88 -6.97
N ASN A 562 -18.47 3.35 -7.27
CA ASN A 562 -19.62 4.09 -7.79
C ASN A 562 -20.31 5.04 -6.78
N SER A 563 -19.72 5.26 -5.61
CA SER A 563 -20.44 5.64 -4.39
C SER A 563 -19.52 6.31 -3.36
N SER A 564 -19.74 7.59 -3.03
CA SER A 564 -18.96 8.29 -2.00
C SER A 564 -19.68 9.48 -1.35
N TRP A 565 -19.39 9.74 -0.06
CA TRP A 565 -20.11 10.68 0.82
C TRP A 565 -19.18 11.77 1.34
N CYS A 566 -19.69 13.01 1.44
CA CYS A 566 -18.96 14.08 2.12
C CYS A 566 -19.00 13.83 3.63
N GLY A 567 -17.85 13.83 4.31
CA GLY A 567 -17.77 13.61 5.75
C GLY A 567 -18.47 14.68 6.61
N ARG A 568 -18.77 15.85 6.03
CA ARG A 568 -19.55 16.93 6.68
C ARG A 568 -21.03 16.83 6.35
N ARG A 569 -21.87 16.91 7.39
CA ARG A 569 -23.32 17.08 7.27
C ARG A 569 -23.71 18.53 7.02
N ILE A 570 -24.89 18.70 6.43
CA ILE A 570 -25.63 19.96 6.34
C ILE A 570 -26.93 19.85 7.13
N PHE A 571 -27.38 20.96 7.69
CA PHE A 571 -28.73 21.11 8.23
C PHE A 571 -29.59 21.85 7.21
N VAL A 572 -30.63 21.18 6.71
CA VAL A 572 -31.66 21.78 5.87
C VAL A 572 -32.77 22.31 6.77
N TYR A 573 -33.24 23.55 6.53
CA TYR A 573 -34.31 24.16 7.32
C TYR A 573 -35.39 24.85 6.48
#